data_AF-A0A1W1I5R9-F1
#
_entry.id   AF-A0A1W1I5R9-F1
#
_cell.length_a   1.000
_cell.length_b   1.000
_cell.length_c   1.000
_cell.angle_alpha   90.00
_cell.angle_beta   90.00
_cell.angle_gamma   90.00
#
_symmetry.space_group_name_H-M   'P 1'
#
loop_
_entity.id
_entity.type
_entity.pdbx_description
1 polymer ?
#
loop_
_entity_poly.entity_id
_entity_poly.type
_entity_poly.pdbx_seq_one_letter_code
_entity_poly.pdbx_strand_id
1 'polypeptide(L)'
;MLSEGVQQVLTVIYPLYKDEVYKRREQMMRLTALGSFGLIAMLFALLLSPQKHRMSSAETVLLGVVGLTWCGLFCALVLQQQYRHRLAKQVLIQIEQALGFYEEGLIVENQTLYPDSWKTAWLGDRSGTFYLSVLSLLTLLLLVALLLD
;
A
#
# COMPACT_ATOMS: atom_id res chain seq x y z
N MET A 1 33.39 -10.22 -12.12
CA MET A 1 33.01 -9.64 -13.42
C MET A 1 31.78 -10.38 -13.92
N LEU A 2 30.64 -9.69 -14.07
CA LEU A 2 29.47 -10.26 -14.74
C LEU A 2 29.80 -10.47 -16.22
N SER A 3 29.28 -11.52 -16.85
CA SER A 3 29.41 -11.64 -18.31
C SER A 3 28.60 -10.52 -18.97
N GLU A 4 29.09 -10.00 -20.10
CA GLU A 4 28.44 -8.89 -20.82
C GLU A 4 26.95 -9.16 -21.10
N GLY A 5 26.59 -10.42 -21.39
CA GLY A 5 25.20 -10.83 -21.57
C GLY A 5 24.32 -10.68 -20.32
N VAL A 6 24.85 -10.94 -19.11
CA VAL A 6 24.08 -10.78 -17.87
C VAL A 6 23.88 -9.30 -17.55
N GLN A 7 24.88 -8.45 -17.80
CA GLN A 7 24.78 -7.01 -17.60
C GLN A 7 23.74 -6.38 -18.54
N GLN A 8 23.69 -6.83 -19.80
CA GLN A 8 22.70 -6.37 -20.77
C GLN A 8 21.27 -6.76 -20.35
N VAL A 9 21.07 -7.99 -19.88
CA VAL A 9 19.77 -8.46 -19.36
C VAL A 9 19.33 -7.65 -18.14
N LEU A 10 20.23 -7.41 -17.17
CA LEU A 10 19.91 -6.61 -15.99
C LEU A 10 19.53 -5.17 -16.34
N THR A 11 20.17 -4.58 -17.33
CA THR A 11 19.86 -3.21 -17.79
C THR A 11 18.47 -3.12 -18.43
N VAL A 12 18.00 -4.16 -19.11
CA VAL A 12 16.65 -4.24 -19.67
C VAL A 12 15.59 -4.50 -18.59
N ILE A 13 15.91 -5.34 -17.60
CA ILE A 13 14.98 -5.72 -16.53
C ILE A 13 14.84 -4.62 -15.47
N TYR A 14 15.88 -3.82 -15.24
CA TYR A 14 15.90 -2.72 -14.27
C TYR A 14 14.69 -1.76 -14.38
N PRO A 15 14.40 -1.13 -15.54
CA PRO A 15 13.28 -0.20 -15.66
C PRO A 15 11.92 -0.87 -15.43
N LEU A 16 11.79 -2.16 -15.77
CA LEU A 16 10.54 -2.92 -15.55
C LEU A 16 10.26 -3.11 -14.05
N TYR A 17 11.27 -3.50 -13.27
CA TYR A 17 11.11 -3.64 -11.82
C TYR A 17 10.92 -2.30 -11.13
N LYS A 18 11.56 -1.24 -11.63
CA LYS A 18 11.36 0.12 -11.13
C LYS A 18 9.91 0.57 -11.33
N ASP A 19 9.37 0.38 -12.54
CA ASP A 19 7.97 0.69 -12.85
C ASP A 19 6.98 -0.14 -12.01
N GLU A 20 7.26 -1.43 -11.83
CA GLU A 20 6.45 -2.31 -10.99
C GLU A 20 6.38 -1.82 -9.53
N VAL A 21 7.51 -1.41 -8.95
CA VAL A 21 7.56 -0.83 -7.59
C VAL A 21 6.65 0.40 -7.48
N TYR A 22 6.68 1.30 -8.48
CA TYR A 22 5.81 2.49 -8.50
C TYR A 22 4.34 2.13 -8.69
N LYS A 23 4.01 1.27 -9.67
CA LYS A 23 2.63 0.82 -9.92
C LYS A 23 2.00 0.18 -8.71
N ARG A 24 2.74 -0.65 -7.96
CA ARG A 24 2.22 -1.29 -6.75
C ARG A 24 1.96 -0.29 -5.63
N ARG A 25 2.80 0.73 -5.48
CA ARG A 25 2.54 1.83 -4.52
C ARG A 25 1.28 2.60 -4.89
N GLU A 26 1.10 2.89 -6.17
CA GLU A 26 -0.10 3.55 -6.66
C GLU A 26 -1.36 2.69 -6.46
N GLN A 27 -1.27 1.38 -6.72
CA GLN A 27 -2.37 0.45 -6.48
C GLN A 27 -2.79 0.41 -5.01
N MET A 28 -1.84 0.39 -4.06
CA MET A 28 -2.14 0.49 -2.62
C MET A 28 -2.90 1.79 -2.28
N MET A 29 -2.47 2.92 -2.85
CA MET A 29 -3.13 4.21 -2.66
C MET A 29 -4.55 4.21 -3.25
N ARG A 30 -4.73 3.71 -4.48
CA ARG A 30 -6.04 3.60 -5.15
C ARG A 30 -7.01 2.69 -4.37
N LEU A 31 -6.54 1.54 -3.88
CA LEU A 31 -7.35 0.64 -3.05
C LEU A 31 -7.78 1.32 -1.76
N THR A 32 -6.87 2.03 -1.10
CA THR A 32 -7.16 2.75 0.14
C THR A 32 -8.17 3.88 -0.12
N ALA A 33 -8.01 4.62 -1.21
CA ALA A 33 -8.95 5.66 -1.62
C ALA A 33 -10.35 5.10 -1.89
N LEU A 34 -10.44 3.98 -2.64
CA LEU A 34 -11.72 3.33 -2.94
C LEU A 34 -12.39 2.77 -1.67
N GLY A 35 -11.62 2.08 -0.82
CA GLY A 35 -12.12 1.54 0.45
C GLY A 35 -12.62 2.65 1.38
N SER A 36 -11.85 3.73 1.50
CA SER A 36 -12.20 4.91 2.30
C SER A 36 -13.44 5.61 1.75
N PHE A 37 -13.54 5.79 0.43
CA PHE A 37 -14.70 6.39 -0.20
C PHE A 37 -15.98 5.60 0.11
N GLY A 38 -15.92 4.26 0.06
CA GLY A 38 -17.04 3.40 0.45
C GLY A 38 -17.45 3.59 1.91
N LEU A 39 -16.49 3.60 2.85
CA LEU A 39 -16.77 3.81 4.27
C LEU A 39 -17.33 5.20 4.57
N ILE A 40 -16.79 6.23 3.92
CA ILE A 40 -17.29 7.61 4.02
C ILE A 40 -18.72 7.67 3.49
N ALA A 41 -18.99 7.10 2.31
CA ALA A 41 -20.34 7.08 1.76
C ALA A 41 -21.34 6.37 2.69
N MET A 42 -20.97 5.23 3.27
CA MET A 42 -21.78 4.54 4.28
C MET A 42 -22.04 5.40 5.52
N LEU A 43 -21.00 6.06 6.03
CA LEU A 43 -21.09 6.95 7.20
C LEU A 43 -22.01 8.14 6.92
N PHE A 44 -21.85 8.82 5.79
CA PHE A 44 -22.71 9.94 5.40
C PHE A 44 -24.15 9.48 5.17
N ALA A 45 -24.37 8.33 4.53
CA ALA A 45 -25.71 7.78 4.34
C ALA A 45 -26.38 7.49 5.69
N LEU A 46 -25.64 6.97 6.67
CA LEU A 46 -26.15 6.73 8.02
C LEU A 46 -26.47 8.04 8.76
N LEU A 47 -25.53 8.99 8.78
CA LEU A 47 -25.67 10.25 9.52
C LEU A 47 -26.74 11.18 8.95
N LEU A 48 -26.94 11.17 7.63
CA LEU A 48 -27.94 11.99 6.96
C LEU A 48 -29.30 11.29 6.83
N SER A 49 -29.41 10.01 7.23
CA SER A 49 -30.66 9.27 7.15
C SER A 49 -31.65 9.76 8.20
N PRO A 50 -32.84 10.27 7.81
CA PRO A 50 -33.90 10.64 8.75
C PRO A 50 -34.54 9.43 9.44
N GLN A 51 -34.18 8.21 9.02
CA GLN A 51 -34.69 6.97 9.57
C GLN A 51 -33.73 6.30 10.56
N LYS A 52 -32.56 6.91 10.83
CA LYS A 52 -31.55 6.36 11.74
C LYS A 52 -32.16 5.95 13.10
N HIS A 53 -32.96 6.82 13.70
CA HIS A 53 -33.62 6.60 15.00
C HIS A 53 -34.70 5.52 15.00
N ARG A 54 -35.07 4.99 13.82
CA ARG A 54 -36.06 3.92 13.65
C ARG A 54 -35.42 2.60 13.26
N MET A 55 -34.09 2.55 13.16
CA MET A 55 -33.38 1.32 12.84
C MET A 55 -33.55 0.30 13.96
N SER A 56 -33.90 -0.92 13.58
CA SER A 56 -33.91 -2.05 14.49
C SER A 56 -32.47 -2.44 14.87
N SER A 57 -32.32 -3.12 16.00
CA SER A 57 -31.01 -3.66 16.40
C SER A 57 -30.45 -4.64 15.37
N ALA A 58 -31.30 -5.38 14.67
CA ALA A 58 -30.88 -6.30 13.60
C ALA A 58 -30.26 -5.56 12.41
N GLU A 59 -30.87 -4.46 11.96
CA GLU A 59 -30.34 -3.64 10.85
C GLU A 59 -29.03 -2.96 11.24
N THR A 60 -28.92 -2.49 12.49
CA THR A 60 -27.71 -1.89 13.04
C THR A 60 -26.54 -2.88 13.04
N VAL A 61 -26.79 -4.11 13.51
CA VAL A 61 -25.79 -5.19 13.48
C VAL A 61 -25.41 -5.55 12.04
N LEU A 62 -26.39 -5.64 11.14
CA LEU A 62 -26.14 -5.95 9.73
C LEU A 62 -25.24 -4.88 9.08
N LEU A 63 -25.54 -3.59 9.27
CA LEU A 63 -24.69 -2.51 8.76
C LEU A 63 -23.29 -2.54 9.36
N GLY A 64 -23.16 -2.83 10.66
CA GLY A 64 -21.85 -2.99 11.31
C GLY A 64 -21.03 -4.12 10.69
N VAL A 65 -21.65 -5.29 10.43
CA VAL A 65 -21.01 -6.43 9.77
C VAL A 65 -20.63 -6.09 8.33
N VAL A 66 -21.48 -5.38 7.59
CA VAL A 66 -21.17 -4.91 6.23
C VAL A 66 -19.96 -3.96 6.24
N GLY A 67 -19.90 -3.01 7.18
CA GLY A 67 -18.76 -2.10 7.33
C GLY A 67 -17.46 -2.84 7.67
N LEU A 68 -17.52 -3.79 8.61
CA LEU A 68 -16.37 -4.61 9.00
C LEU A 68 -15.87 -5.49 7.86
N THR A 69 -16.77 -6.14 7.13
CA THR A 69 -16.40 -6.99 5.97
C THR A 69 -15.81 -6.16 4.84
N TRP A 70 -16.37 -4.98 4.56
CA TRP A 70 -15.81 -4.02 3.61
C TRP A 70 -14.39 -3.59 3.99
N CYS A 71 -14.20 -3.17 5.24
CA CYS A 71 -12.87 -2.81 5.76
C CYS A 71 -11.89 -3.98 5.66
N GLY A 72 -12.30 -5.18 6.10
CA GLY A 72 -11.48 -6.39 6.07
C GLY A 72 -11.01 -6.74 4.66
N LEU A 73 -11.91 -6.66 3.68
CA LEU A 73 -11.58 -6.88 2.27
C LEU A 73 -10.50 -5.91 1.78
N PHE A 74 -10.68 -4.60 2.00
CA PHE A 74 -9.71 -3.60 1.55
C PHE A 74 -8.38 -3.69 2.30
N CYS A 75 -8.40 -3.97 3.60
CA CYS A 75 -7.19 -4.25 4.37
C CYS A 75 -6.41 -5.45 3.80
N ALA A 76 -7.11 -6.55 3.48
CA ALA A 76 -6.48 -7.73 2.88
C ALA A 76 -5.86 -7.42 1.51
N LEU A 77 -6.57 -6.68 0.65
CA LEU A 77 -6.05 -6.26 -0.65
C LEU A 77 -4.83 -5.34 -0.53
N VAL A 78 -4.84 -4.39 0.41
CA VAL A 78 -3.69 -3.51 0.68
C VAL A 78 -2.49 -4.31 1.18
N LEU A 79 -2.69 -5.24 2.12
CA LEU A 79 -1.63 -6.12 2.62
C LEU A 79 -1.03 -6.99 1.51
N GLN A 80 -1.88 -7.53 0.63
CA GLN A 80 -1.42 -8.31 -0.52
C GLN A 80 -0.53 -7.46 -1.46
N GLN A 81 -0.94 -6.22 -1.77
CA GLN A 81 -0.13 -5.33 -2.59
C GLN A 81 1.16 -4.89 -1.89
N GLN A 82 1.13 -4.68 -0.57
CA GLN A 82 2.30 -4.34 0.23
C GLN A 82 3.34 -5.47 0.20
N TYR A 83 2.90 -6.72 0.34
CA TYR A 83 3.78 -7.88 0.23
C TYR A 83 4.45 -7.94 -1.15
N ARG A 84 3.66 -7.79 -2.23
CA ARG A 84 4.18 -7.77 -3.61
C ARG A 84 5.14 -6.61 -3.87
N HIS A 85 4.82 -5.43 -3.33
CA HIS A 85 5.69 -4.26 -3.39
C HIS A 85 7.05 -4.51 -2.71
N ARG A 86 7.06 -5.16 -1.54
CA ARG A 86 8.29 -5.52 -0.83
C ARG A 86 9.16 -6.47 -1.65
N LEU A 87 8.58 -7.52 -2.24
CA LEU A 87 9.30 -8.44 -3.11
C LEU A 87 9.90 -7.74 -4.34
N ALA A 88 9.11 -6.90 -5.03
CA ALA A 88 9.60 -6.15 -6.19
C ALA A 88 10.75 -5.21 -5.82
N LYS A 89 10.66 -4.54 -4.66
CA LYS A 89 11.70 -3.66 -4.14
C LYS A 89 12.98 -4.41 -3.77
N GLN A 90 12.86 -5.61 -3.19
CA GLN A 90 14.01 -6.48 -2.90
C GLN A 90 14.74 -6.89 -4.18
N VAL A 91 14.00 -7.34 -5.21
CA VAL A 91 14.61 -7.71 -6.51
C VAL A 91 15.25 -6.50 -7.19
N LEU A 92 14.61 -5.34 -7.14
CA LEU A 92 15.18 -4.10 -7.68
C LEU A 92 16.53 -3.78 -7.02
N ILE A 93 16.61 -3.85 -5.69
CA ILE A 93 17.86 -3.60 -4.96
C ILE A 93 18.94 -4.62 -5.33
N GLN A 94 18.60 -5.90 -5.53
CA GLN A 94 19.56 -6.91 -5.99
C GLN A 94 20.10 -6.61 -7.39
N ILE A 95 19.23 -6.13 -8.30
CA ILE A 95 19.64 -5.70 -9.65
C ILE A 95 20.58 -4.49 -9.54
N GLU A 96 20.22 -3.49 -8.72
CA GLU A 96 21.04 -2.29 -8.52
C GLU A 96 22.41 -2.60 -7.90
N GLN A 97 22.48 -3.57 -6.98
CA GLN A 97 23.75 -4.08 -6.45
C GLN A 97 24.57 -4.79 -7.52
N ALA A 98 23.95 -5.65 -8.32
CA ALA A 98 24.64 -6.35 -9.42
C ALA A 98 25.15 -5.38 -10.50
N LEU A 99 24.45 -4.27 -10.73
CA LEU A 99 24.85 -3.20 -11.64
C LEU A 99 25.88 -2.23 -11.03
N GLY A 100 26.26 -2.40 -9.76
CA GLY A 100 27.26 -1.55 -9.10
C GLY A 100 26.76 -0.14 -8.77
N PHE A 101 25.46 0.10 -8.66
CA PHE A 101 24.90 1.45 -8.42
C PHE A 101 25.23 2.01 -7.04
N TYR A 102 25.65 1.15 -6.11
CA TYR A 102 26.07 1.52 -4.78
C TYR A 102 27.60 1.61 -4.63
N GLU A 103 28.36 1.36 -5.69
CA GLU A 103 29.83 1.41 -5.67
C GLU A 103 30.31 2.78 -6.14
N GLU A 104 31.37 3.29 -5.50
CA GLU A 104 31.99 4.56 -5.87
C GLU A 104 32.82 4.42 -7.15
N GLY A 105 32.77 5.41 -8.04
CA GLY A 105 33.65 5.46 -9.21
C GLY A 105 33.25 4.52 -10.36
N LEU A 106 32.20 3.70 -10.20
CA LEU A 106 31.75 2.77 -11.24
C LEU A 106 30.83 3.44 -12.27
N ILE A 107 30.08 4.46 -11.85
CA ILE A 107 29.15 5.23 -12.71
C ILE A 107 29.38 6.74 -12.58
N VAL A 108 29.63 7.24 -11.37
CA VAL A 108 29.96 8.65 -11.11
C VAL A 108 31.34 8.71 -10.47
N GLU A 109 32.20 9.60 -10.99
CA GLU A 109 33.56 9.78 -10.48
C GLU A 109 33.52 10.28 -9.02
N ASN A 110 34.15 9.52 -8.11
CA ASN A 110 34.19 9.79 -6.66
C ASN A 110 32.83 9.88 -5.94
N GLN A 111 31.73 9.35 -6.51
CA GLN A 111 30.43 9.29 -5.84
C GLN A 111 29.68 7.99 -6.16
N THR A 112 28.80 7.56 -5.25
CA THR A 112 27.84 6.48 -5.50
C THR A 112 26.61 7.03 -6.21
N LEU A 113 26.00 6.24 -7.10
CA LEU A 113 24.74 6.66 -7.76
C LEU A 113 23.58 6.66 -6.76
N TYR A 114 23.55 5.67 -5.85
CA TYR A 114 22.59 5.60 -4.76
C TYR A 114 23.28 5.42 -3.40
N PRO A 115 22.77 6.07 -2.34
CA PRO A 115 23.35 5.95 -1.01
C PRO A 115 23.11 4.55 -0.43
N ASP A 116 24.05 4.08 0.39
CA ASP A 116 23.98 2.75 1.01
C ASP A 116 22.72 2.50 1.86
N SER A 117 22.16 3.57 2.44
CA SER A 117 20.91 3.51 3.20
C SER A 117 19.72 2.99 2.38
N TRP A 118 19.78 3.08 1.05
CA TRP A 118 18.69 2.62 0.18
C TRP A 118 18.63 1.09 0.06
N LYS A 119 19.75 0.39 0.32
CA LYS A 119 19.80 -1.09 0.36
C LYS A 119 18.82 -1.69 1.37
N THR A 120 18.54 -0.96 2.45
CA THR A 120 17.62 -1.38 3.54
C THR A 120 16.33 -0.56 3.60
N ALA A 121 16.12 0.38 2.68
CA ALA A 121 14.95 1.27 2.69
C ALA A 121 13.60 0.55 2.49
N TRP A 122 13.60 -0.74 2.15
CA TRP A 122 12.39 -1.56 2.11
C TRP A 122 11.93 -2.03 3.51
N LEU A 123 12.83 -2.09 4.50
CA LEU A 123 12.53 -2.47 5.89
C LEU A 123 11.76 -1.37 6.63
N GLY A 124 12.02 -0.10 6.30
CA GLY A 124 11.42 1.07 6.93
C GLY A 124 10.08 1.52 6.36
N ASP A 125 9.46 0.77 5.46
CA ASP A 125 8.25 1.21 4.77
C ASP A 125 7.01 1.20 5.70
N ARG A 126 6.62 2.41 6.14
CA ARG A 126 5.44 2.69 6.98
C ARG A 126 4.17 2.99 6.18
N SER A 127 4.22 2.97 4.85
CA SER A 127 3.07 3.32 4.02
C SER A 127 1.87 2.40 4.25
N GLY A 128 2.12 1.08 4.36
CA GLY A 128 1.08 0.10 4.66
C GLY A 128 0.38 0.32 5.99
N THR A 129 1.13 0.67 7.06
CA THR A 129 0.52 0.96 8.37
C THR A 129 -0.37 2.19 8.31
N PHE A 130 0.02 3.21 7.55
CA PHE A 130 -0.81 4.40 7.34
C PHE A 130 -2.14 4.04 6.65
N TYR A 131 -2.10 3.30 5.55
CA TYR A 131 -3.31 2.88 4.82
C TYR A 131 -4.28 2.06 5.68
N LEU A 132 -3.76 1.09 6.44
CA LEU A 132 -4.57 0.27 7.34
C LEU A 132 -5.16 1.10 8.49
N SER A 133 -4.41 2.06 9.03
CA SER A 133 -4.89 2.94 10.09
C SER A 133 -6.06 3.82 9.64
N VAL A 134 -6.01 4.33 8.40
CA VAL A 134 -7.10 5.13 7.82
C VAL A 134 -8.38 4.29 7.68
N LEU A 135 -8.30 3.10 7.08
CA LEU A 135 -9.45 2.21 6.92
C LEU A 135 -10.03 1.78 8.28
N SER A 136 -9.16 1.46 9.25
CA SER A 136 -9.58 1.08 10.60
C SER A 136 -10.26 2.24 11.33
N LEU A 137 -9.71 3.46 11.23
CA LEU A 137 -10.28 4.65 11.85
C LEU A 137 -11.66 4.98 11.28
N LEU A 138 -11.81 4.94 9.95
CA LEU A 138 -13.11 5.18 9.30
C LEU A 138 -14.16 4.12 9.70
N THR A 139 -13.74 2.86 9.81
CA THR A 139 -14.63 1.78 10.27
C THR A 139 -15.02 1.97 11.72
N LEU A 140 -14.08 2.37 12.59
CA LEU A 140 -14.38 2.71 13.97
C LEU A 140 -15.38 3.85 14.07
N LEU A 141 -15.21 4.91 13.27
CA LEU A 141 -16.17 6.02 13.21
C LEU A 141 -17.56 5.56 12.77
N LEU A 142 -17.65 4.67 11.78
CA LEU A 142 -18.91 4.07 11.36
C LEU A 142 -19.58 3.28 12.48
N LEU A 143 -18.82 2.44 13.19
CA LEU A 143 -19.34 1.65 14.30
C LEU A 143 -19.80 2.54 15.47
N VAL A 144 -19.03 3.58 15.80
CA VAL A 144 -19.42 4.56 16.83
C VAL A 144 -20.70 5.28 16.41
N ALA A 145 -20.83 5.68 15.14
CA ALA A 145 -22.03 6.34 14.64
C ALA A 145 -23.27 5.43 14.63
N LEU A 146 -23.10 4.11 14.54
CA LEU A 146 -24.18 3.12 14.68
C LEU A 146 -24.61 2.93 16.14
N LEU A 147 -23.70 3.13 17.11
CA LEU A 147 -23.97 2.96 18.53
C LEU A 147 -24.50 4.23 19.21
N LEU A 148 -24.10 5.39 18.69
CA LEU A 148 -24.64 6.68 19.10
C LEU A 148 -25.95 6.89 18.37
N ASP A 149 -27.08 6.76 19.04
CA ASP A 149 -28.38 7.20 18.52
C ASP A 149 -28.46 8.73 18.47
#